data_AF-A0A7R9R730-F1
#
_entry.id   AF-A0A7R9R730-F1
#
_cell.length_a   1.000
_cell.length_b   1.000
_cell.length_c   1.000
_cell.angle_alpha   90.00
_cell.angle_beta   90.00
_cell.angle_gamma   90.00
#
_symmetry.space_group_name_H-M   'P 1'
#
loop_
_entity.id
_entity.type
_entity.pdbx_description
1 polymer ?
#
loop_
_entity_poly.entity_id
_entity_poly.type
_entity_poly.pdbx_seq_one_letter_code
_entity_poly.pdbx_strand_id
1 'polypeptide(L)'
;MGTIVYNYDDFLIKFQYGMYNSEFPNPISKREFVLDYDCYTKEPRDFNETFTLLNNMHNLVKIKFKESIGSKIKEIIEEDSL
;
A
#
# COMPACT_ATOMS: atom_id res chain seq x y z
N MET A 1 4.30 -14.10 -4.40
CA MET A 1 3.88 -12.72 -4.13
C MET A 1 4.70 -11.79 -5.01
N GLY A 2 4.06 -10.86 -5.72
CA GLY A 2 4.74 -9.85 -6.54
C GLY A 2 5.15 -8.64 -5.69
N THR A 3 6.13 -7.88 -6.17
CA THR A 3 6.53 -6.61 -5.55
C THR A 3 6.93 -5.62 -6.63
N ILE A 4 6.39 -4.41 -6.54
CA ILE A 4 6.77 -3.25 -7.37
C ILE A 4 7.27 -2.16 -6.43
N VAL A 5 8.36 -1.49 -6.82
CA VAL A 5 8.86 -0.32 -6.10
C VAL A 5 8.74 0.89 -7.02
N TYR A 6 7.91 1.85 -6.61
CA TYR A 6 7.84 3.16 -7.25
C TYR A 6 8.84 4.09 -6.57
N ASN A 7 9.69 4.71 -7.38
CA ASN A 7 10.69 5.65 -6.90
C ASN A 7 10.17 7.07 -7.15
N TYR A 8 9.90 7.80 -6.07
CA TYR A 8 9.63 9.23 -6.08
C TYR A 8 10.85 9.96 -5.54
N ASP A 9 11.05 11.23 -5.93
CA ASP A 9 12.27 11.97 -5.60
C ASP A 9 12.59 11.98 -4.08
N ASP A 10 11.55 11.99 -3.23
CA ASP A 10 11.67 12.14 -1.78
C ASP A 10 11.49 10.84 -0.97
N PHE A 11 10.86 9.82 -1.56
CA PHE A 11 10.47 8.58 -0.88
C PHE A 11 10.16 7.46 -1.87
N LEU A 12 10.06 6.24 -1.36
CA LEU A 12 9.71 5.06 -2.14
C LEU A 12 8.36 4.52 -1.70
N ILE A 13 7.59 4.01 -2.67
CA ILE A 13 6.38 3.22 -2.42
C ILE A 13 6.67 1.78 -2.80
N LYS A 14 6.44 0.86 -1.86
CA LYS A 14 6.51 -0.57 -2.09
C LYS A 14 5.09 -1.11 -2.18
N PHE A 15 4.74 -1.65 -3.34
CA PHE A 15 3.46 -2.31 -3.58
C PHE A 15 3.66 -3.81 -3.63
N GLN A 16 3.08 -4.53 -2.66
CA GLN A 16 3.07 -5.99 -2.61
C GLN A 16 1.68 -6.51 -2.95
N TYR A 17 1.64 -7.53 -3.81
CA TYR A 17 0.36 -8.09 -4.25
C TYR A 17 0.44 -9.57 -4.61
N GLY A 18 -0.70 -10.24 -4.56
CA GLY A 18 -0.86 -11.61 -5.04
C GLY A 18 -1.54 -12.53 -4.04
N MET A 19 -1.54 -13.82 -4.35
CA MET A 19 -2.08 -14.86 -3.48
C MET A 19 -1.17 -15.03 -2.27
N TYR A 20 -1.66 -14.64 -1.09
CA TYR A 20 -0.96 -14.85 0.16
C TYR A 20 -1.25 -16.27 0.65
N ASN A 21 -0.21 -16.96 1.11
CA ASN A 21 -0.35 -18.28 1.72
C ASN A 21 -0.21 -18.14 3.25
N SER A 22 -1.31 -17.82 3.92
CA SER A 22 -1.35 -17.76 5.38
C SER A 22 -1.05 -19.10 6.06
N GLU A 23 -1.14 -20.20 5.33
CA GLU A 23 -0.97 -21.56 5.83
C GLU A 23 0.39 -22.17 5.45
N PHE A 24 1.32 -21.37 4.94
CA PHE A 24 2.66 -21.84 4.56
C PHE A 24 3.32 -22.58 5.75
N PRO A 25 3.91 -23.78 5.53
CA PRO A 25 4.28 -24.39 4.24
C PRO A 25 3.20 -25.23 3.56
N ASN A 26 1.99 -25.33 4.11
CA ASN A 26 0.92 -26.10 3.47
C ASN A 26 0.51 -25.47 2.13
N PRO A 27 -0.01 -26.25 1.16
CA PRO A 27 -0.55 -25.71 -0.08
C PRO A 27 -1.68 -24.71 0.18
N ILE A 28 -1.81 -23.70 -0.69
CA ILE A 28 -2.85 -22.67 -0.59
C ILE A 28 -4.24 -23.32 -0.67
N SER A 29 -4.96 -23.32 0.45
CA SER A 29 -6.34 -23.82 0.53
C SER A 29 -7.38 -22.70 0.46
N LYS A 30 -6.98 -21.46 0.81
CA LYS A 30 -7.84 -20.26 0.84
C LYS A 30 -7.48 -19.29 -0.27
N ARG A 31 -8.51 -18.64 -0.83
CA ARG A 31 -8.32 -17.61 -1.87
C ARG A 31 -8.14 -16.24 -1.23
N GLU A 32 -6.99 -16.04 -0.61
CA GLU A 32 -6.61 -14.76 0.01
C GLU A 32 -5.74 -13.98 -0.98
N PHE A 33 -6.27 -12.87 -1.47
CA PHE A 33 -5.54 -11.95 -2.32
C PHE A 33 -5.21 -10.69 -1.54
N VAL A 34 -3.93 -10.33 -1.50
CA VAL A 34 -3.45 -9.14 -0.77
C VAL A 34 -3.10 -8.03 -1.74
N LEU A 35 -3.45 -6.81 -1.35
CA LEU A 35 -3.01 -5.55 -1.94
C LEU A 35 -2.45 -4.71 -0.78
N ASP A 36 -1.14 -4.52 -0.77
CA ASP A 36 -0.46 -3.86 0.34
C ASP A 36 0.49 -2.79 -0.17
N TYR A 37 0.35 -1.59 0.37
CA TYR A 37 1.10 -0.41 -0.02
C TYR A 37 1.81 0.16 1.21
N ASP A 38 3.13 0.06 1.21
CA ASP A 38 4.00 0.70 2.17
C ASP A 38 4.71 1.89 1.55
N CYS A 39 4.99 2.90 2.35
CA CYS A 39 5.87 4.00 1.96
C CYS A 39 6.98 4.19 2.98
N TYR A 40 8.18 4.49 2.49
CA TYR A 40 9.33 4.77 3.34
C TYR A 40 10.30 5.72 2.63
N THR A 41 11.08 6.46 3.42
CA THR A 41 12.21 7.24 2.92
C THR A 41 13.48 6.80 3.63
N LYS A 42 14.62 6.96 2.97
CA LYS A 42 15.95 6.68 3.54
C LYS A 42 16.69 7.96 3.93
N GLU A 43 16.21 9.09 3.44
CA GLU A 43 16.86 10.38 3.67
C GLU A 43 16.46 10.94 5.03
N PRO A 44 17.43 11.46 5.82
CA PRO A 44 17.12 12.21 7.02
C PRO A 44 16.21 13.40 6.69
N ARG A 45 15.23 13.67 7.55
CA ARG A 45 14.30 14.81 7.39
C ARG A 45 14.27 15.64 8.66
N ASP A 46 14.02 16.94 8.49
CA ASP A 46 13.70 17.80 9.62
C ASP A 46 12.38 17.34 10.24
N PHE A 47 12.27 17.45 11.56
CA PHE A 47 11.06 17.15 12.29
C PHE A 47 9.85 17.96 11.77
N ASN A 48 10.07 19.22 11.41
CA ASN A 48 9.02 20.11 10.92
C ASN A 48 8.52 19.70 9.53
N GLU A 49 9.36 19.06 8.71
CA GLU A 49 9.00 18.58 7.37
C GLU A 49 8.41 17.17 7.38
N THR A 50 8.68 16.41 8.44
CA THR A 50 8.26 15.00 8.57
C THR A 50 6.75 14.84 8.49
N PHE A 51 5.97 15.69 9.17
CA PHE A 51 4.51 15.62 9.12
C PHE A 51 3.95 15.88 7.72
N THR A 52 4.52 16.86 7.02
CA THR A 52 4.14 17.18 5.63
C THR A 52 4.43 16.01 4.71
N LEU A 53 5.61 15.40 4.84
CA LEU A 53 5.99 14.23 4.05
C LEU A 53 5.08 13.03 4.34
N LEU A 54 4.80 12.73 5.62
CA LEU A 54 3.90 11.65 6.02
C LEU A 54 2.50 11.81 5.43
N ASN A 55 1.96 13.03 5.47
CA ASN A 55 0.66 13.33 4.86
C ASN A 55 0.68 13.12 3.34
N ASN A 56 1.76 13.54 2.66
CA ASN A 56 1.91 13.34 1.22
C ASN A 56 1.98 11.86 0.86
N MET A 57 2.78 11.07 1.61
CA MET A 57 2.89 9.62 1.45
C MET A 57 1.53 8.95 1.66
N HIS A 58 0.82 9.28 2.74
CA HIS A 58 -0.50 8.73 3.05
C HIS A 58 -1.52 9.01 1.95
N ASN A 59 -1.62 10.26 1.50
CA ASN A 59 -2.55 10.63 0.44
C ASN A 59 -2.24 9.89 -0.87
N LEU A 60 -0.96 9.75 -1.21
CA LEU A 60 -0.55 9.05 -2.41
C LEU A 60 -0.83 7.55 -2.34
N VAL A 61 -0.61 6.91 -1.18
CA VAL A 61 -1.02 5.52 -0.94
C VAL A 61 -2.51 5.36 -1.11
N LYS A 62 -3.32 6.25 -0.52
CA LYS A 62 -4.79 6.22 -0.68
C LYS A 62 -5.18 6.28 -2.16
N ILE A 63 -4.57 7.17 -2.94
CA ILE A 63 -4.82 7.28 -4.39
C ILE A 63 -4.44 5.98 -5.10
N LYS A 64 -3.21 5.48 -4.91
CA LYS A 64 -2.71 4.27 -5.57
C LYS A 64 -3.52 3.03 -5.21
N PHE A 65 -3.90 2.90 -3.95
CA PHE A 65 -4.78 1.84 -3.50
C PHE A 65 -6.14 1.91 -4.23
N LYS A 66 -6.77 3.09 -4.26
CA LYS A 66 -8.03 3.30 -5.01
C LYS A 66 -7.90 3.01 -6.50
N GLU A 67 -6.77 3.32 -7.13
CA GLU A 67 -6.50 2.98 -8.54
C GLU A 67 -6.37 1.46 -8.77
N SER A 68 -5.91 0.72 -7.75
CA SER A 68 -5.66 -0.73 -7.84
C SER A 68 -6.90 -1.61 -7.61
N ILE A 69 -8.02 -1.02 -7.18
CA ILE A 69 -9.25 -1.75 -6.85
C ILE A 69 -10.41 -1.39 -7.79
N GLY A 70 -11.32 -2.34 -8.00
CA GLY A 70 -12.56 -2.14 -8.76
C GLY A 70 -13.68 -1.48 -7.95
N SER A 71 -14.81 -1.15 -8.61
CA SER A 71 -15.94 -0.43 -8.01
C SER A 71 -16.48 -1.11 -6.74
N LYS A 72 -16.64 -2.44 -6.76
CA LYS A 72 -17.15 -3.21 -5.61
C LYS A 72 -16.36 -2.99 -4.32
N ILE A 73 -15.04 -2.92 -4.40
CA ILE A 73 -14.20 -2.70 -3.21
C ILE A 73 -14.20 -1.22 -2.83
N LYS A 74 -14.28 -0.30 -3.81
CA LYS A 74 -14.39 1.14 -3.53
C LYS A 74 -15.65 1.46 -2.74
N GLU A 75 -16.77 0.89 -3.12
CA GLU A 75 -18.06 1.05 -2.44
C GLU A 75 -17.96 0.64 -0.95
N ILE A 76 -17.36 -0.52 -0.66
CA ILE A 76 -17.15 -1.01 0.72
C ILE A 76 -16.29 -0.03 1.55
N ILE A 77 -15.22 0.51 0.97
CA ILE A 77 -14.28 1.38 1.69
C ILE A 77 -14.86 2.79 1.91
N GLU A 78 -15.69 3.27 0.99
CA GLU A 78 -16.34 4.59 1.13
C GLU A 78 -17.45 4.58 2.18
N GLU A 79 -18.06 3.42 2.45
CA GLU A 79 -18.99 3.23 3.58
C GLU A 79 -18.27 3.22 4.94
N ASP A 80 -17.01 2.75 5.00
CA ASP A 80 -16.23 2.63 6.25
C ASP A 80 -15.26 3.81 6.52
N SER A 81 -15.00 4.67 5.52
CA SER A 81 -14.15 5.87 5.57
C SER A 81 -12.82 5.75 6.34
N LEU A 82 -11.74 5.44 5.60
CA LEU A 82 -10.31 5.55 6.00
C LEU A 82 -9.84 6.99 6.30
#